data_AF-A0A5R9A8N3-F1
#
_entry.id   AF-A0A5R9A8N3-F1
#
_cell.length_a   1.000
_cell.length_b   1.000
_cell.length_c   1.000
_cell.angle_alpha   90.00
_cell.angle_beta   90.00
_cell.angle_gamma   90.00
#
_symmetry.space_group_name_H-M   'P 1'
#
loop_
_entity.id
_entity.type
_entity.pdbx_description
1 polymer ?
#
loop_
_entity_poly.entity_id
_entity_poly.type
_entity_poly.pdbx_seq_one_letter_code
_entity_poly.pdbx_strand_id
1 'polypeptide(L)'
;MVAAIETIKKKRLVNTQISVLGKIDDSLVEDNSISRSKQKEFKEFWRQLLGSPADFGFFFNPEIGTIFIVGSLVSTFLQDVEGTKLGAMSVGPYGILRGLGIEPEHASSHIKILGKGGFILIIRGYDQDLLKLEEALIPINKY
;
A
#
# COMPACT_ATOMS: atom_id res chain seq x y z
N MET A 1 -11.78 2.73 -1.60
CA MET A 1 -10.58 2.79 -0.74
C MET A 1 -10.71 3.78 0.41
N VAL A 2 -10.89 5.08 0.19
CA VAL A 2 -10.96 6.10 1.26
C VAL A 2 -12.02 5.74 2.33
N ALA A 3 -13.23 5.41 1.91
CA ALA A 3 -14.31 4.99 2.82
C ALA A 3 -13.97 3.75 3.68
N ALA A 4 -13.20 2.81 3.13
CA ALA A 4 -12.73 1.64 3.87
C ALA A 4 -11.73 2.06 4.97
N ILE A 5 -10.75 2.92 4.63
CA ILE A 5 -9.77 3.45 5.60
C ILE A 5 -10.47 4.26 6.70
N GLU A 6 -11.43 5.10 6.36
CA GLU A 6 -12.22 5.84 7.35
C GLU A 6 -13.02 4.91 8.27
N THR A 7 -13.59 3.83 7.73
CA THR A 7 -14.33 2.83 8.51
C THR A 7 -13.41 2.12 9.50
N ILE A 8 -12.21 1.72 9.05
CA ILE A 8 -11.18 1.11 9.91
C ILE A 8 -10.82 2.07 11.06
N LYS A 9 -10.56 3.35 10.75
CA LYS A 9 -10.22 4.37 11.75
C LYS A 9 -11.34 4.61 12.77
N LYS A 10 -12.60 4.71 12.32
CA LYS A 10 -13.76 4.95 13.20
C LYS A 10 -13.95 3.81 14.20
N LYS A 11 -13.68 2.57 13.79
CA LYS A 11 -13.82 1.38 14.65
C LYS A 11 -12.70 1.27 15.71
N ARG A 12 -11.66 2.11 15.66
CA ARG A 12 -10.53 2.16 16.61
C ARG A 12 -10.00 0.77 16.97
N LEU A 13 -9.82 -0.09 15.97
CA LEU A 13 -9.22 -1.41 16.17
C LEU A 13 -7.74 -1.22 16.53
N VAL A 14 -7.48 -1.21 17.84
CA VAL A 14 -6.27 -0.69 18.50
C VAL A 14 -4.97 -1.41 18.13
N ASN A 15 -5.04 -2.51 17.38
CA ASN A 15 -3.88 -3.33 17.00
C ASN A 15 -3.79 -3.61 15.51
N THR A 16 -4.45 -2.81 14.66
CA THR A 16 -4.38 -2.98 13.21
C THR A 16 -3.30 -2.12 12.58
N GLN A 17 -2.41 -2.76 11.84
CA GLN A 17 -1.39 -2.12 11.01
C GLN A 17 -1.92 -2.02 9.59
N ILE A 18 -1.89 -0.82 9.03
CA ILE A 18 -2.40 -0.55 7.68
C ILE A 18 -1.21 -0.22 6.77
N SER A 19 -1.26 -0.71 5.54
CA SER A 19 -0.38 -0.28 4.46
C SER A 19 -1.15 -0.17 3.16
N VAL A 20 -0.79 0.81 2.34
CA VAL A 20 -1.39 1.02 1.02
C VAL A 20 -0.31 1.07 -0.02
N LEU A 21 -0.53 0.34 -1.11
CA LEU A 21 0.24 0.45 -2.34
C LEU A 21 -0.66 0.97 -3.45
N GLY A 22 -0.10 1.80 -4.30
CA GLY A 22 -0.73 2.18 -5.56
C GLY A 22 0.30 2.56 -6.60
N LYS A 23 -0.05 2.34 -7.86
CA LYS A 23 0.75 2.85 -8.98
C LYS A 23 0.56 4.35 -9.09
N ILE A 24 1.64 5.07 -9.34
CA ILE A 24 1.61 6.50 -9.66
C ILE A 24 2.15 6.72 -11.07
N ASP A 25 1.81 7.86 -11.64
CA ASP A 25 2.42 8.35 -12.87
C ASP A 25 3.89 8.68 -12.60
N ASP A 26 4.78 8.28 -13.51
CA ASP A 26 6.23 8.50 -13.39
C ASP A 26 6.58 10.00 -13.31
N SER A 27 5.72 10.89 -13.84
CA SER A 27 5.84 12.35 -13.73
C SER A 27 5.78 12.87 -12.28
N LEU A 28 5.24 12.08 -11.34
CA LEU A 28 5.24 12.41 -9.91
C LEU A 28 6.57 12.12 -9.22
N VAL A 29 7.52 11.46 -9.89
CA VAL A 29 8.84 11.11 -9.34
C VAL A 29 9.98 11.84 -10.04
N GLU A 30 9.69 12.64 -11.07
CA GLU A 30 10.64 13.55 -11.68
C GLU A 30 11.21 14.55 -10.66
N ASP A 31 12.50 14.86 -10.73
CA ASP A 31 13.11 15.84 -9.82
C ASP A 31 12.96 17.27 -10.35
N ASN A 32 11.73 17.77 -10.33
CA ASN A 32 11.41 19.17 -10.65
C ASN A 32 10.56 19.81 -9.53
N SER A 33 10.51 21.15 -9.48
CA SER A 33 9.82 21.90 -8.42
C SER A 33 8.33 21.57 -8.32
N ILE A 34 7.68 21.30 -9.46
CA ILE A 34 6.25 20.94 -9.58
C ILE A 34 6.00 19.54 -9.02
N SER A 35 6.87 18.59 -9.32
CA SER A 35 6.81 17.22 -8.81
C SER A 35 7.04 17.19 -7.30
N ARG A 36 8.01 17.96 -6.78
CA ARG A 36 8.25 18.08 -5.34
C ARG A 36 7.03 18.63 -4.58
N SER A 37 6.33 19.63 -5.14
CA SER A 37 5.10 20.15 -4.50
C SER A 37 3.97 19.12 -4.54
N LYS A 38 3.75 18.47 -5.69
CA LYS A 38 2.76 17.38 -5.83
C LYS A 38 3.04 16.22 -4.90
N GLN A 39 4.31 15.80 -4.75
CA GLN A 39 4.70 14.76 -3.79
C GLN A 39 4.42 15.18 -2.35
N LYS A 40 4.62 16.46 -2.00
CA LYS A 40 4.32 16.97 -0.66
C LYS A 40 2.83 16.90 -0.37
N GLU A 41 1.99 17.38 -1.29
CA GLU A 41 0.52 17.31 -1.17
C GLU A 41 0.03 15.87 -1.10
N PHE A 42 0.60 14.98 -1.92
CA PHE A 42 0.27 13.56 -1.93
C PHE A 42 0.63 12.86 -0.62
N LYS A 43 1.83 13.12 -0.08
CA LYS A 43 2.25 12.62 1.24
C LYS A 43 1.34 13.15 2.35
N GLU A 44 0.96 14.42 2.27
CA GLU A 44 0.07 15.05 3.25
C GLU A 44 -1.31 14.40 3.25
N PHE A 45 -1.88 14.16 2.06
CA PHE A 45 -3.15 13.44 1.91
C PHE A 45 -3.11 12.07 2.61
N TRP A 46 -2.08 11.26 2.33
CA TRP A 46 -1.97 9.94 2.95
C TRP A 46 -1.72 10.00 4.46
N ARG A 47 -0.94 10.98 4.93
CA ARG A 47 -0.71 11.22 6.35
C ARG A 47 -2.01 11.55 7.08
N GLN A 48 -2.85 12.41 6.51
CA GLN A 48 -4.15 12.74 7.08
C GLN A 48 -5.10 11.55 7.04
N LEU A 49 -5.10 10.82 5.93
CA LEU A 49 -5.98 9.67 5.72
C LEU A 49 -5.63 8.52 6.67
N LEU A 50 -4.36 8.12 6.80
CA LEU A 50 -3.94 6.98 7.62
C LEU A 50 -3.60 7.34 9.07
N GLY A 51 -3.29 8.59 9.36
CA GLY A 51 -2.76 9.02 10.66
C GLY A 51 -1.23 8.94 10.71
N SER A 52 -0.64 9.75 11.60
CA SER A 52 0.82 9.83 11.81
C SER A 52 1.30 8.76 12.80
N PRO A 53 2.50 8.16 12.62
CA PRO A 53 3.45 8.33 11.53
C PRO A 53 3.36 7.15 10.56
N ALA A 54 2.58 7.28 9.50
CA ALA A 54 2.69 6.34 8.39
C ALA A 54 3.95 6.69 7.60
N ASP A 55 4.97 5.83 7.69
CA ASP A 55 6.13 5.90 6.80
C ASP A 55 5.66 5.96 5.35
N PHE A 56 6.48 6.51 4.47
CA PHE A 56 6.12 6.71 3.07
C PHE A 56 7.35 6.51 2.18
N GLY A 57 7.18 5.87 1.03
CA GLY A 57 8.18 5.95 -0.02
C GLY A 57 7.72 5.50 -1.39
N PHE A 58 8.66 5.55 -2.32
CA PHE A 58 8.46 5.21 -3.72
C PHE A 58 9.54 4.23 -4.18
N PHE A 59 9.17 3.38 -5.13
CA PHE A 59 10.09 2.51 -5.86
C PHE A 59 9.56 2.25 -7.28
N PHE A 60 10.48 2.04 -8.22
CA PHE A 60 10.16 1.59 -9.57
C PHE A 60 10.26 0.07 -9.63
N ASN A 61 9.21 -0.60 -10.09
CA ASN A 61 9.22 -2.03 -10.37
C ASN A 61 9.10 -2.24 -11.90
N PRO A 62 9.96 -3.04 -12.54
CA PRO A 62 9.97 -3.18 -14.00
C PRO A 62 8.70 -3.80 -14.58
N GLU A 63 7.96 -4.62 -13.81
CA GLU A 63 6.74 -5.28 -14.28
C GLU A 63 5.48 -4.41 -14.08
N ILE A 64 5.55 -3.39 -13.24
CA ILE A 64 4.36 -2.63 -12.78
C ILE A 64 4.47 -1.13 -13.13
N GLY A 65 5.67 -0.55 -12.99
CA GLY A 65 5.96 0.88 -13.05
C GLY A 65 6.28 1.47 -11.67
N THR A 66 6.16 2.79 -11.55
CA THR A 66 6.40 3.48 -10.27
C THR A 66 5.25 3.25 -9.29
N ILE A 67 5.60 2.81 -8.09
CA ILE A 67 4.67 2.50 -7.01
C ILE A 67 4.99 3.36 -5.80
N PHE A 68 3.96 3.90 -5.16
CA PHE A 68 4.07 4.43 -3.81
C PHE A 68 3.66 3.37 -2.79
N ILE A 69 4.27 3.45 -1.61
CA ILE A 69 3.83 2.71 -0.43
C ILE A 69 3.76 3.65 0.76
N VAL A 70 2.73 3.46 1.57
CA VAL A 70 2.55 4.17 2.84
C VAL A 70 2.10 3.21 3.94
N GLY A 71 2.56 3.43 5.16
CA GLY A 71 2.17 2.67 6.35
C GLY A 71 3.18 1.62 6.81
N SER A 72 2.72 0.64 7.57
CA SER A 72 3.57 -0.29 8.34
C SER A 72 4.53 -1.19 7.55
N LEU A 73 4.33 -1.35 6.24
CA LEU A 73 5.14 -2.21 5.37
C LEU A 73 6.16 -1.44 4.53
N VAL A 74 6.28 -0.13 4.70
CA VAL A 74 7.22 0.69 3.93
C VAL A 74 8.64 0.18 4.05
N SER A 75 9.10 -0.11 5.27
CA SER A 75 10.44 -0.68 5.50
C SER A 75 10.64 -2.01 4.77
N THR A 76 9.63 -2.88 4.74
CA THR A 76 9.67 -4.16 4.03
C THR A 76 9.84 -3.98 2.52
N PHE A 77 9.09 -3.06 1.90
CA PHE A 77 9.19 -2.84 0.46
C PHE A 77 10.45 -2.06 0.05
N LEU A 78 10.92 -1.16 0.92
CA LEU A 78 12.11 -0.35 0.66
C LEU A 78 13.40 -0.96 1.22
N GLN A 79 13.32 -2.13 1.84
CA GLN A 79 14.49 -2.85 2.33
C GLN A 79 15.45 -3.10 1.18
N ASP A 80 16.69 -2.66 1.35
CA ASP A 80 17.75 -2.89 0.39
C ASP A 80 18.26 -4.33 0.50
N VAL A 81 18.34 -5.00 -0.63
CA VAL A 81 18.98 -6.30 -0.80
C VAL A 81 19.92 -6.17 -1.98
N GLU A 82 21.23 -6.17 -1.69
CA GLU A 82 22.31 -6.09 -2.69
C GLU A 82 22.19 -4.85 -3.60
N GLY A 83 21.85 -3.70 -3.03
CA GLY A 83 21.72 -2.42 -3.74
C GLY A 83 20.38 -2.25 -4.47
N THR A 84 19.45 -3.20 -4.33
CA THR A 84 18.11 -3.11 -4.91
C THR A 84 17.05 -3.22 -3.81
N LYS A 85 16.11 -2.28 -3.80
CA LYS A 85 14.94 -2.36 -2.90
C LYS A 85 14.12 -3.61 -3.22
N LEU A 86 13.67 -4.35 -2.22
CA LEU A 86 12.84 -5.55 -2.41
C LEU A 86 11.64 -5.29 -3.33
N GLY A 87 10.90 -4.20 -3.15
CA GLY A 87 9.77 -3.85 -4.02
C GLY A 87 10.17 -3.53 -5.47
N ALA A 88 11.40 -3.08 -5.70
CA ALA A 88 11.91 -2.73 -7.02
C ALA A 88 12.33 -3.95 -7.86
N MET A 89 12.57 -5.10 -7.22
CA MET A 89 12.86 -6.35 -7.92
C MET A 89 11.64 -6.81 -8.75
N SER A 90 11.85 -7.38 -9.93
CA SER A 90 10.77 -7.82 -10.84
C SER A 90 9.68 -8.65 -10.13
N VAL A 91 10.08 -9.67 -9.37
CA VAL A 91 9.15 -10.51 -8.58
C VAL A 91 8.94 -10.03 -7.14
N GLY A 92 9.46 -8.86 -6.78
CA GLY A 92 9.53 -8.33 -5.42
C GLY A 92 8.17 -8.17 -4.74
N PRO A 93 7.26 -7.35 -5.27
CA PRO A 93 5.93 -7.16 -4.69
C PRO A 93 5.15 -8.48 -4.57
N TYR A 94 5.26 -9.36 -5.57
CA TYR A 94 4.67 -10.70 -5.50
C TYR A 94 5.26 -11.53 -4.35
N GLY A 95 6.59 -11.58 -4.25
CA GLY A 95 7.31 -12.29 -3.19
C GLY A 95 6.97 -11.78 -1.79
N ILE A 96 6.83 -10.46 -1.62
CA ILE A 96 6.40 -9.87 -0.34
C ILE A 96 4.98 -10.31 0.02
N LEU A 97 4.02 -10.27 -0.92
CA LEU A 97 2.65 -10.75 -0.67
C LEU A 97 2.63 -12.24 -0.30
N ARG A 98 3.44 -13.07 -0.99
CA ARG A 98 3.59 -14.48 -0.65
C ARG A 98 4.18 -14.69 0.75
N GLY A 99 5.19 -13.90 1.10
CA GLY A 99 5.78 -13.91 2.45
C GLY A 99 4.82 -13.47 3.55
N LEU A 100 3.77 -12.71 3.21
CA LEU A 100 2.67 -12.36 4.11
C LEU A 100 1.57 -13.44 4.20
N GLY A 101 1.72 -14.56 3.49
CA GLY A 101 0.78 -15.68 3.52
C GLY A 101 -0.36 -15.59 2.50
N ILE A 102 -0.31 -14.67 1.54
CA ILE A 102 -1.35 -14.55 0.50
C ILE A 102 -1.17 -15.65 -0.54
N GLU A 103 -2.21 -16.45 -0.82
CA GLU A 103 -2.20 -17.54 -1.81
C GLU A 103 -1.69 -17.09 -3.22
N PRO A 104 -1.04 -17.98 -4.00
CA PRO A 104 -0.38 -17.60 -5.26
C PRO A 104 -1.29 -16.87 -6.23
N GLU A 105 -2.51 -17.37 -6.41
CA GLU A 105 -3.50 -16.85 -7.36
C GLU A 105 -3.97 -15.45 -6.92
N HIS A 106 -4.18 -15.25 -5.62
CA HIS A 106 -4.55 -13.96 -5.06
C HIS A 106 -3.41 -12.95 -5.15
N ALA A 107 -2.17 -13.35 -4.83
CA ALA A 107 -1.01 -12.48 -4.96
C ALA A 107 -0.84 -12.02 -6.41
N SER A 108 -0.91 -12.95 -7.38
CA SER A 108 -0.86 -12.61 -8.80
C SER A 108 -2.02 -11.68 -9.23
N SER A 109 -3.24 -11.92 -8.74
CA SER A 109 -4.40 -11.07 -9.01
C SER A 109 -4.20 -9.64 -8.50
N HIS A 110 -3.71 -9.49 -7.26
CA HIS A 110 -3.44 -8.18 -6.67
C HIS A 110 -2.35 -7.41 -7.42
N ILE A 111 -1.28 -8.08 -7.86
CA ILE A 111 -0.24 -7.44 -8.69
C ILE A 111 -0.81 -6.97 -10.03
N LYS A 112 -1.68 -7.77 -10.68
CA LYS A 112 -2.35 -7.37 -11.92
C LYS A 112 -3.25 -6.15 -11.71
N ILE A 113 -3.98 -6.08 -10.59
CA ILE A 113 -4.81 -4.93 -10.23
C ILE A 113 -3.95 -3.69 -10.03
N LEU A 114 -2.84 -3.81 -9.30
CA LEU A 114 -1.89 -2.73 -9.07
C LEU A 114 -1.32 -2.17 -10.38
N GLY A 115 -0.92 -3.05 -11.31
CA GLY A 115 -0.41 -2.66 -12.63
C GLY A 115 -1.41 -1.89 -13.50
N LYS A 116 -2.71 -2.14 -13.30
CA LYS A 116 -3.82 -1.43 -13.98
C LYS A 116 -4.19 -0.09 -13.32
N GLY A 117 -3.39 0.40 -12.36
CA GLY A 117 -3.67 1.63 -11.62
C GLY A 117 -4.60 1.45 -10.42
N GLY A 118 -4.91 0.20 -10.06
CA GLY A 118 -5.60 -0.11 -8.81
C GLY A 118 -4.70 0.08 -7.59
N PHE A 119 -5.30 -0.09 -6.43
CA PHE A 119 -4.60 0.01 -5.14
C PHE A 119 -4.71 -1.31 -4.38
N ILE A 120 -3.71 -1.61 -3.57
CA ILE A 120 -3.73 -2.72 -2.61
C ILE A 120 -3.77 -2.13 -1.21
N LEU A 121 -4.80 -2.48 -0.44
CA LEU A 121 -4.89 -2.20 0.98
C LEU A 121 -4.50 -3.47 1.74
N ILE A 122 -3.43 -3.38 2.53
CA ILE A 122 -2.95 -4.46 3.39
C ILE A 122 -3.28 -4.10 4.83
N ILE A 123 -3.94 -5.02 5.53
CA ILE A 123 -4.31 -4.86 6.93
C ILE A 123 -3.77 -6.07 7.68
N ARG A 124 -2.98 -5.82 8.73
CA ARG A 124 -2.46 -6.85 9.63
C ARG A 124 -2.98 -6.58 11.03
N GLY A 125 -3.32 -7.62 11.75
CA GLY A 125 -3.84 -7.52 13.11
C GLY A 125 -4.11 -8.92 13.66
N TYR A 126 -4.64 -8.97 14.87
CA TYR A 126 -5.10 -10.24 15.45
C TYR A 126 -6.39 -10.70 14.77
N ASP A 127 -6.59 -12.02 14.68
CA ASP A 127 -7.74 -12.63 13.98
C ASP A 127 -9.08 -12.05 14.44
N GLN A 128 -9.26 -11.83 15.75
CA GLN A 128 -10.50 -11.27 16.29
C GLN A 128 -10.76 -9.83 15.83
N ASP A 129 -9.70 -9.04 15.60
CA ASP A 129 -9.81 -7.68 15.09
C ASP A 129 -10.06 -7.69 13.56
N LEU A 130 -9.42 -8.61 12.84
CA LEU A 130 -9.60 -8.78 11.40
C LEU A 130 -11.01 -9.27 11.06
N LEU A 131 -11.58 -10.20 11.82
CA LEU A 131 -12.96 -10.68 11.64
C LEU A 131 -13.99 -9.55 11.80
N LYS A 132 -13.89 -8.76 12.87
CA LYS A 132 -14.75 -7.58 13.08
C LYS A 132 -14.61 -6.57 11.95
N LEU A 133 -13.42 -6.48 11.38
CA LEU A 133 -13.14 -5.56 10.31
C LEU A 133 -13.71 -6.03 8.99
N GLU A 134 -13.58 -7.32 8.67
CA GLU A 134 -14.18 -7.93 7.49
C GLU A 134 -15.70 -7.70 7.49
N GLU A 135 -16.37 -7.98 8.60
CA GLU A 135 -17.81 -7.68 8.78
C GLU A 135 -18.15 -6.21 8.52
N ALA A 136 -17.30 -5.29 8.98
CA ALA A 136 -17.50 -3.86 8.77
C ALA A 136 -17.24 -3.39 7.33
N LEU A 137 -16.45 -4.14 6.55
CA LEU A 137 -16.09 -3.82 5.17
C LEU A 137 -17.01 -4.46 4.13
N ILE A 138 -17.72 -5.55 4.45
CA ILE A 138 -18.71 -6.21 3.58
C ILE A 138 -19.70 -5.21 2.94
N PRO A 139 -20.30 -4.23 3.66
CA PRO A 139 -21.25 -3.30 3.07
C PRO A 139 -20.63 -2.35 2.04
N ILE A 140 -19.32 -2.11 2.11
CA ILE A 140 -18.60 -1.16 1.25
C ILE A 140 -18.25 -1.81 -0.11
N ASN A 141 -18.13 -3.14 -0.14
CA ASN A 141 -17.72 -3.90 -1.32
C ASN A 141 -18.87 -4.21 -2.31
N LYS A 142 -20.07 -3.65 -2.07
CA LYS A 142 -21.28 -3.85 -2.90
C LYS A 142 -21.49 -2.79 -3.99
N TYR A 143 -20.55 -1.85 -4.16
CA TYR A 143 -20.60 -0.77 -5.14
C TYR A 143 -19.21 -0.58 -5.76
#